data_AF-A0A3B3R2L4-F1
#
_entry.id   AF-A0A3B3R2L4-F1
#
_cell.length_a   1.000
_cell.length_b   1.000
_cell.length_c   1.000
_cell.angle_alpha   90.00
_cell.angle_beta   90.00
_cell.angle_gamma   90.00
#
_symmetry.space_group_name_H-M   'P 1'
#
loop_
_entity.id
_entity.type
_entity.pdbx_description
1 polymer ?
#
loop_
_entity_poly.entity_id
_entity_poly.type
_entity_poly.pdbx_seq_one_letter_code
_entity_poly.pdbx_strand_id
1 'polypeptide(L)'
;ENFYRQVDPRSTGRVGASEAALFLKKSKLPDSTLGQIWELADPNGKGFLDKQGFLVALRLVGRAQSGQEISLTGLELPGPPPTFVSAEAQCG
;
A
#
# COMPACT_ATOMS: atom_id res chain seq x y z
N GLU A 1 -5.47 7.19 7.77
CA GLU A 1 -4.43 8.15 8.23
C GLU A 1 -3.36 7.50 9.12
N ASN A 2 -3.65 6.44 9.90
CA ASN A 2 -2.67 5.85 10.84
C ASN A 2 -1.46 5.16 10.12
N PHE A 3 -1.70 4.41 9.04
CA PHE A 3 -0.63 3.71 8.31
C PHE A 3 0.40 4.63 7.63
N TYR A 4 -0.06 5.75 7.07
CA TYR A 4 0.83 6.71 6.41
C TYR A 4 1.83 7.34 7.40
N ARG A 5 1.37 7.66 8.62
CA ARG A 5 2.22 8.19 9.69
C ARG A 5 3.28 7.20 10.19
N GLN A 6 3.05 5.89 10.03
CA GLN A 6 4.04 4.88 10.40
C GLN A 6 5.23 4.85 9.43
N VAL A 7 5.00 5.20 8.16
CA VAL A 7 6.03 5.21 7.11
C VAL A 7 6.59 6.60 6.83
N ASP A 8 5.88 7.64 7.22
CA ASP A 8 6.31 9.04 7.16
C ASP A 8 6.19 9.69 8.56
N PRO A 9 7.03 9.27 9.54
CA PRO A 9 6.99 9.82 10.89
C PRO A 9 7.40 11.30 10.93
N ARG A 10 8.16 11.75 9.92
CA ARG A 10 8.58 13.14 9.76
C ARG A 10 7.50 14.00 9.08
N SER A 11 6.35 13.42 8.71
CA SER A 11 5.25 14.10 8.02
C SER A 11 5.74 14.92 6.81
N THR A 12 6.71 14.38 6.09
CA THR A 12 7.31 14.99 4.90
C THR A 12 6.37 14.98 3.70
N GLY A 13 5.29 14.20 3.77
CA GLY A 13 4.34 14.04 2.66
C GLY A 13 4.85 13.10 1.56
N ARG A 14 5.94 12.36 1.83
CA ARG A 14 6.52 11.38 0.91
C ARG A 14 7.05 10.17 1.68
N VAL A 15 6.91 8.99 1.09
CA VAL A 15 7.42 7.72 1.62
C VAL A 15 8.45 7.19 0.64
N GLY A 16 9.70 7.02 1.08
CA GLY A 16 10.75 6.46 0.23
C GLY A 16 10.45 5.01 -0.20
N ALA A 17 11.04 4.57 -1.31
CA ALA A 17 10.87 3.20 -1.81
C ALA A 17 11.20 2.14 -0.76
N SER A 18 12.29 2.30 -0.01
CA SER A 18 12.68 1.38 1.05
C SER A 18 11.63 1.29 2.17
N GLU A 19 11.20 2.43 2.72
CA GLU A 19 10.18 2.47 3.77
C GLU A 19 8.84 1.90 3.30
N ALA A 20 8.41 2.26 2.09
CA ALA A 20 7.18 1.74 1.49
C ALA A 20 7.26 0.22 1.30
N ALA A 21 8.36 -0.29 0.75
CA ALA A 21 8.55 -1.73 0.56
C ALA A 21 8.53 -2.49 1.90
N LEU A 22 9.21 -1.98 2.93
CA LEU A 22 9.19 -2.56 4.28
C LEU A 22 7.78 -2.59 4.86
N PHE A 23 6.99 -1.54 4.64
CA PHE A 23 5.61 -1.49 5.09
C PHE A 23 4.70 -2.45 4.31
N LEU A 24 4.80 -2.44 2.98
CA LEU A 24 4.03 -3.33 2.12
C LEU A 24 4.35 -4.80 2.42
N LYS A 25 5.59 -5.16 2.78
CA LYS A 25 5.95 -6.51 3.25
C LYS A 25 5.15 -6.98 4.48
N LYS A 26 4.68 -6.05 5.33
CA LYS A 26 3.79 -6.40 6.45
C LYS A 26 2.44 -6.99 6.00
N SER A 27 2.02 -6.77 4.75
CA SER A 27 0.81 -7.38 4.19
C SER A 27 0.92 -8.90 3.96
N LYS A 28 2.11 -9.50 4.15
CA LYS A 28 2.41 -10.92 3.90
C LYS A 28 2.22 -11.35 2.43
N LEU A 29 2.27 -10.40 1.51
CA LEU A 29 2.29 -10.69 0.07
C LEU A 29 3.72 -11.02 -0.40
N PRO A 30 3.87 -11.82 -1.47
CA PRO A 30 5.18 -12.16 -2.01
C PRO A 30 5.84 -10.97 -2.70
N ASP A 31 7.18 -10.92 -2.72
CA ASP A 31 7.95 -9.79 -3.27
C ASP A 31 7.60 -9.46 -4.72
N SER A 32 7.29 -10.47 -5.54
CA SER A 32 6.86 -10.27 -6.94
C SER A 32 5.58 -9.42 -7.02
N THR A 33 4.63 -9.69 -6.13
CA THR A 33 3.36 -8.96 -6.02
C THR A 33 3.58 -7.55 -5.48
N LEU A 34 4.47 -7.40 -4.50
CA LEU A 34 4.83 -6.09 -3.97
C LEU A 34 5.51 -5.20 -5.02
N GLY A 35 6.33 -5.78 -5.89
CA GLY A 35 6.93 -5.09 -7.04
C GLY A 35 5.85 -4.54 -7.98
N GLN A 36 4.85 -5.35 -8.33
CA GLN A 36 3.74 -4.90 -9.17
C GLN A 36 2.95 -3.76 -8.51
N ILE A 37 2.65 -3.88 -7.21
CA ILE A 37 1.96 -2.84 -6.45
C ILE A 37 2.75 -1.53 -6.48
N TRP A 38 4.08 -1.62 -6.32
CA TRP A 38 4.97 -0.47 -6.38
C TRP A 38 4.93 0.22 -7.74
N GLU A 39 5.10 -0.53 -8.83
CA GLU A 39 5.07 0.04 -10.19
C GLU A 39 3.76 0.75 -10.52
N LEU A 40 2.64 0.19 -10.04
CA LEU A 40 1.32 0.80 -10.23
C LEU A 40 1.09 2.03 -9.33
N ALA A 41 1.74 2.07 -8.16
CA ALA A 41 1.65 3.18 -7.23
C ALA A 41 2.61 4.34 -7.58
N ASP A 42 3.73 4.04 -8.24
CA ASP A 42 4.72 5.01 -8.74
C ASP A 42 4.91 4.92 -10.27
N PRO A 43 3.87 5.22 -11.08
CA PRO A 43 3.95 5.09 -12.53
C PRO A 43 4.93 6.09 -13.18
N ASN A 44 5.34 7.11 -12.43
CA ASN A 44 6.31 8.11 -12.89
C ASN A 44 7.75 7.79 -12.47
N GLY A 45 7.97 6.69 -11.73
CA GLY A 45 9.31 6.31 -11.26
C GLY A 45 9.96 7.40 -10.40
N LYS A 46 9.19 8.10 -9.57
CA LYS A 46 9.69 9.16 -8.67
C LYS A 46 10.65 8.59 -7.61
N GLY A 47 10.54 7.29 -7.30
CA GLY A 47 11.31 6.63 -6.25
C GLY A 47 10.73 6.86 -4.84
N PHE A 48 9.55 7.47 -4.75
CA PHE A 48 8.81 7.69 -3.52
C PHE A 48 7.30 7.68 -3.78
N LEU A 49 6.53 7.30 -2.77
CA LEU A 49 5.06 7.39 -2.78
C LEU A 49 4.62 8.62 -1.99
N ASP A 50 3.95 9.53 -2.67
CA ASP A 50 3.16 10.58 -2.02
C ASP A 50 1.85 10.02 -1.46
N LYS A 51 1.10 10.85 -0.73
CA LYS A 51 -0.16 10.44 -0.07
C LYS A 51 -1.11 9.70 -1.02
N GLN A 52 -1.19 10.13 -2.29
CA GLN A 52 -2.05 9.49 -3.29
C GLN A 52 -1.49 8.14 -3.74
N GLY A 53 -0.20 8.09 -4.13
CA GLY A 53 0.46 6.83 -4.50
C GLY A 53 0.42 5.79 -3.37
N PHE A 54 0.59 6.21 -2.12
CA PHE A 54 0.49 5.32 -0.98
C PHE A 54 -0.92 4.75 -0.82
N LEU A 55 -1.97 5.57 -0.93
CA LEU A 55 -3.36 5.09 -0.89
C LEU A 55 -3.68 4.09 -2.01
N VAL A 56 -3.13 4.31 -3.21
CA VAL A 56 -3.25 3.36 -4.33
C VAL A 56 -2.57 2.04 -3.96
N ALA A 57 -1.33 2.08 -3.45
CA ALA A 57 -0.62 0.90 -2.99
C ALA A 57 -1.41 0.12 -1.93
N LEU A 58 -2.03 0.82 -0.96
CA LEU A 58 -2.88 0.19 0.05
C LEU A 58 -4.07 -0.56 -0.58
N ARG A 59 -4.79 0.06 -1.52
CA ARG A 59 -5.93 -0.58 -2.19
C ARG A 59 -5.51 -1.82 -2.99
N LEU A 60 -4.37 -1.74 -3.67
CA LEU A 60 -3.82 -2.85 -4.44
C LEU A 60 -3.39 -4.02 -3.55
N VAL A 61 -2.83 -3.75 -2.36
CA VAL A 61 -2.58 -4.78 -1.34
C VAL A 61 -3.86 -5.52 -0.96
N GLY A 62 -4.96 -4.80 -0.72
CA GLY A 62 -6.25 -5.43 -0.38
C GLY A 62 -6.76 -6.37 -1.47
N ARG A 63 -6.61 -5.98 -2.75
CA ARG A 63 -6.95 -6.84 -3.90
C ARG A 63 -6.08 -8.09 -3.94
N ALA A 64 -4.77 -7.91 -3.81
CA ALA A 64 -3.80 -8.99 -3.81
C ALA A 64 -4.07 -10.01 -2.69
N GLN A 65 -4.40 -9.52 -1.49
CA GLN A 65 -4.75 -10.37 -0.34
C GLN A 65 -6.04 -11.16 -0.56
N SER A 66 -6.98 -10.59 -1.31
CA SER A 66 -8.23 -11.26 -1.72
C SER A 66 -8.01 -12.28 -2.85
N GLY A 67 -6.78 -12.41 -3.37
CA GLY A 67 -6.47 -13.23 -4.55
C GLY A 67 -7.00 -12.63 -5.85
N GLN A 68 -7.35 -11.34 -5.85
CA GLN A 68 -7.77 -10.62 -7.06
C GLN A 68 -6.57 -10.09 -7.82
N GLU A 69 -6.75 -9.88 -9.13
CA GLU A 69 -5.72 -9.31 -9.99
C GLU A 69 -5.36 -7.88 -9.57
N ILE A 70 -4.06 -7.60 -9.53
CA ILE A 70 -3.51 -6.30 -9.17
C ILE A 70 -3.53 -5.41 -10.41
N SER A 71 -4.68 -4.78 -10.62
CA SER A 71 -4.90 -3.86 -11.72
C SER A 71 -5.42 -2.52 -11.18
N LEU A 72 -4.92 -1.42 -11.77
CA LEU A 72 -5.46 -0.06 -11.52
C LEU A 72 -6.88 0.09 -12.06
N THR A 73 -7.26 -0.78 -13.00
CA THR A 73 -8.60 -0.86 -13.58
C THR A 73 -9.64 -1.14 -12.49
N GLY A 74 -10.63 -0.25 -12.37
CA GLY A 74 -11.73 -0.39 -11.42
C GLY A 74 -11.41 0.05 -9.99
N LEU A 75 -10.39 0.87 -9.74
CA LEU A 75 -10.15 1.52 -8.44
C LEU A 75 -11.30 2.45 -7.98
N GLU A 76 -12.28 2.67 -8.86
CA GLU A 76 -13.51 3.46 -8.70
C GLU A 76 -14.55 2.78 -7.79
N LEU A 77 -14.43 1.47 -7.56
CA LEU A 77 -15.30 0.75 -6.63
C LEU A 77 -14.68 0.74 -5.21
N PRO A 78 -15.48 0.92 -4.14
CA PRO A 78 -15.01 0.74 -2.78
C PRO A 78 -14.60 -0.74 -2.58
N GLY A 79 -13.32 -1.02 -2.77
CA GLY A 79 -12.73 -2.34 -2.56
C GLY A 79 -12.69 -2.71 -1.07
N PRO A 80 -12.47 -3.99 -0.75
CA PRO A 80 -12.31 -4.43 0.64
C PRO A 80 -11.18 -3.64 1.32
N PRO A 81 -11.33 -3.30 2.62
CA PRO A 81 -10.30 -2.59 3.35
C PRO A 81 -9.02 -3.46 3.36
N PRO A 82 -7.86 -2.88 3.03
CA PRO A 82 -6.64 -3.66 3.00
C PRO A 82 -6.20 -4.04 4.41
N THR A 83 -5.85 -5.32 4.59
CA THR A 83 -5.50 -5.87 5.91
C THR A 83 -4.00 -5.75 6.11
N PHE A 84 -3.55 -4.65 6.70
CA PHE A 84 -2.17 -4.55 7.18
C PHE A 84 -2.09 -5.15 8.58
N VAL A 85 -1.12 -6.03 8.83
CA VAL A 85 -0.85 -6.49 10.20
C VAL A 85 -0.22 -5.34 10.99
N SER A 86 -1.06 -4.44 11.50
CA SER A 86 -0.70 -3.51 12.56
C SER A 86 -1.95 -3.12 13.33
N ALA A 87 -2.00 -3.64 14.55
CA ALA A 87 -2.93 -3.41 15.66
C ALA A 87 -4.12 -2.47 15.36
N GLU A 88 -5.30 -3.05 15.18
CA GLU A 88 -6.58 -2.67 15.79
C GLU A 88 -7.74 -3.31 15.00
N ALA A 89 -7.85 -4.62 15.15
CA ALA A 89 -9.10 -5.35 14.98
C ALA A 89 -9.20 -6.35 16.14
N GLN A 90 -9.17 -5.83 17.36
CA GLN A 90 -9.51 -6.56 18.56
C GLN A 90 -10.16 -5.61 19.56
N CYS A 91 -11.45 -5.37 19.36
CA CYS A 91 -12.41 -4.91 20.37
C CYS A 91 -13.77 -4.85 19.67
N GLY A 92 -14.80 -5.61 20.02
CA GLY A 92 -14.99 -6.65 21.02
C GLY A 92 -16.34 -7.32 20.74
#